data_AF-A0A538DWC7-F1
#
_entry.id   AF-A0A538DWC7-F1
#
_cell.length_a   1.000
_cell.length_b   1.000
_cell.length_c   1.000
_cell.angle_alpha   90.00
_cell.angle_beta   90.00
_cell.angle_gamma   90.00
#
_symmetry.space_group_name_H-M   'P 1'
#
loop_
_entity.id
_entity.type
_entity.pdbx_description
1 polymer ?
#
loop_
_entity_poly.entity_id
_entity_poly.type
_entity_poly.pdbx_seq_one_letter_code
_entity_poly.pdbx_strand_id
1 'polypeptide(L)'
;MSARTCPDWPALMELDPDLQFKHYSVAEAQLPADALARFKHVSLTEVEICCDLDHHVFNPAHTDPKVGEALRGTHWFDVHEWATSGPGAGAADASTSAA
;
A
#
# COMPACT_ATOMS: atom_id res chain seq x y z
N MET A 1 9.60 12.55 13.30
CA MET A 1 9.11 11.20 12.93
C MET A 1 9.46 11.01 11.47
N SER A 2 10.17 9.94 11.15
CA SER A 2 10.74 9.72 9.81
C SER A 2 9.81 8.79 9.07
N ALA A 3 9.08 9.29 8.06
CA ALA A 3 8.52 8.42 7.03
C ALA A 3 9.72 7.66 6.42
N ARG A 4 9.86 6.38 6.78
CA ARG A 4 10.95 5.56 6.27
C ARG A 4 10.47 4.87 5.02
N THR A 5 11.20 5.09 3.93
CA THR A 5 11.05 4.28 2.72
C THR A 5 11.17 2.81 3.08
N CYS A 6 10.33 1.98 2.48
CA CYS A 6 10.28 0.56 2.79
C CYS A 6 11.64 -0.12 2.55
N PRO A 7 12.14 -1.01 3.43
CA PRO A 7 13.41 -1.72 3.17
C PRO A 7 13.31 -2.63 1.95
N ASP A 8 12.10 -3.12 1.62
CA ASP A 8 11.80 -3.88 0.40
C ASP A 8 11.62 -2.99 -0.85
N TRP A 9 11.95 -1.70 -0.76
CA TRP A 9 11.95 -0.77 -1.89
C TRP A 9 12.58 -1.34 -3.18
N PRO A 10 13.73 -2.05 -3.15
CA PRO A 10 14.31 -2.61 -4.36
C PRO A 10 13.38 -3.59 -5.06
N ALA A 11 12.75 -4.50 -4.30
CA ALA A 11 11.83 -5.49 -4.84
C ALA A 11 10.51 -4.83 -5.30
N LEU A 12 10.07 -3.78 -4.62
CA LEU A 12 8.88 -3.02 -5.01
C LEU A 12 9.11 -2.27 -6.33
N MET A 13 10.32 -1.74 -6.58
CA MET A 13 10.64 -1.13 -7.87
C MET A 13 10.66 -2.14 -9.03
N GLU A 14 10.93 -3.42 -8.76
CA GLU A 14 10.84 -4.47 -9.79
C GLU A 14 9.39 -4.75 -10.19
N LEU A 15 8.43 -4.50 -9.28
CA LEU A 15 7.00 -4.61 -9.55
C LEU A 15 6.51 -3.38 -10.30
N ASP A 16 6.71 -2.19 -9.70
CA ASP A 16 6.30 -0.93 -10.30
C ASP A 16 7.18 0.21 -9.73
N PRO A 17 8.00 0.87 -10.57
CA PRO A 17 8.89 1.93 -10.13
C PRO A 17 8.16 3.24 -9.78
N ASP A 18 6.89 3.39 -10.15
CA ASP A 18 6.10 4.59 -9.84
C ASP A 18 5.55 4.55 -8.40
N LEU A 19 5.40 3.36 -7.82
CA LEU A 19 4.88 3.19 -6.47
C LEU A 19 5.88 3.68 -5.41
N GLN A 20 5.48 4.65 -4.59
CA GLN A 20 6.29 5.27 -3.54
C GLN A 20 5.92 4.74 -2.14
N PHE A 21 6.15 3.46 -1.91
CA PHE A 21 5.87 2.82 -0.62
C PHE A 21 6.66 3.44 0.54
N LYS A 22 5.91 3.97 1.51
CA LYS A 22 6.44 4.58 2.72
C LYS A 22 5.72 3.99 3.94
N HIS A 23 6.45 3.93 5.04
CA HIS A 23 5.89 3.55 6.32
C HIS A 23 5.27 4.75 7.00
N TYR A 24 3.98 4.62 7.29
CA TYR A 24 3.18 5.57 8.04
C TYR A 24 2.51 4.86 9.21
N SER A 25 2.14 5.61 10.25
CA SER A 25 1.13 5.10 11.17
C SER A 25 -0.25 5.15 10.51
N VAL A 26 -1.18 4.28 10.90
CA VAL A 26 -2.56 4.31 10.40
C VAL A 26 -3.23 5.68 10.65
N ALA A 27 -2.85 6.34 11.74
CA ALA A 27 -3.28 7.71 12.05
C ALA A 27 -2.78 8.74 11.00
N GLU A 28 -1.56 8.58 10.49
CA GLU A 28 -0.96 9.47 9.48
C GLU A 28 -1.43 9.15 8.06
N ALA A 29 -1.63 7.88 7.74
CA ALA A 29 -2.09 7.44 6.43
C ALA A 29 -3.52 7.89 6.12
N GLN A 30 -4.26 8.42 7.11
CA GLN A 30 -5.65 8.89 6.97
C GLN A 30 -6.54 7.89 6.22
N LEU A 31 -6.48 6.63 6.63
CA LEU A 31 -7.17 5.54 5.97
C LEU A 31 -8.69 5.79 5.87
N PRO A 32 -9.39 5.15 4.90
CA PRO A 32 -10.82 5.29 4.75
C PRO A 32 -11.57 4.97 6.03
N ALA A 33 -12.62 5.74 6.33
CA ALA A 33 -13.40 5.56 7.55
C ALA A 33 -13.98 4.13 7.69
N ASP A 34 -14.28 3.46 6.58
CA ASP A 34 -14.76 2.07 6.57
C ASP A 34 -13.68 1.09 7.08
N ALA A 35 -12.43 1.27 6.67
CA ALA A 35 -11.30 0.51 7.19
C ALA A 35 -11.10 0.81 8.68
N LEU A 36 -11.08 2.11 9.06
CA LEU A 36 -10.91 2.54 10.44
C LEU A 36 -11.99 1.97 11.39
N ALA A 37 -13.24 1.84 10.91
CA ALA A 37 -14.33 1.28 11.68
C ALA A 37 -14.09 -0.18 12.13
N ARG A 38 -13.19 -0.91 11.45
CA ARG A 38 -12.79 -2.27 11.83
C ARG A 38 -11.80 -2.30 12.99
N PHE A 39 -11.08 -1.21 13.26
CA PHE A 39 -10.13 -1.10 14.37
C PHE A 39 -10.71 -0.30 15.53
N LYS A 40 -11.57 -0.95 16.31
CA LYS A 40 -12.23 -0.29 17.46
C LYS A 40 -11.38 -0.25 18.74
N HIS A 41 -10.36 -1.11 18.84
CA HIS A 41 -9.59 -1.33 20.07
C HIS A 41 -8.07 -1.22 19.89
N VAL A 42 -7.59 -0.84 18.70
CA VAL A 42 -6.15 -0.68 18.44
C VAL A 42 -5.80 0.79 18.39
N SER A 43 -4.66 1.17 18.95
CA SER A 43 -4.14 2.52 18.82
C SER A 43 -3.66 2.73 17.38
N LEU A 44 -4.35 3.59 16.62
CA LEU A 44 -4.01 3.87 15.22
C LEU A 44 -2.60 4.48 15.04
N THR A 45 -2.03 5.04 16.11
CA THR A 45 -0.67 5.58 16.14
C THR A 45 0.40 4.50 16.38
N GLU A 46 0.03 3.35 16.95
CA GLU A 46 0.94 2.22 17.20
C GLU A 46 0.97 1.21 16.05
N VAL A 47 -0.03 1.28 15.16
CA VAL A 47 -0.11 0.40 13.99
C VAL A 47 0.60 1.07 12.82
N GLU A 48 1.71 0.46 12.40
CA GLU A 48 2.43 0.84 11.20
C GLU A 48 1.81 0.16 9.96
N ILE A 49 1.76 0.92 8.88
CA ILE A 49 1.31 0.49 7.57
C ILE A 49 2.34 0.92 6.53
N CYS A 50 2.67 0.00 5.62
CA CYS A 50 3.47 0.29 4.45
C CYS A 50 2.56 0.46 3.24
N CYS A 51 2.44 1.68 2.76
CA CYS A 51 1.53 1.99 1.67
C CYS A 51 2.02 3.13 0.77
N ASP A 52 1.52 3.11 -0.46
CA ASP A 52 1.49 4.24 -1.36
C ASP A 52 0.10 4.89 -1.30
N LEU A 53 0.06 6.13 -0.83
CA LEU A 53 -1.17 6.90 -0.66
C LEU A 53 -1.71 7.45 -1.99
N ASP A 54 -0.87 7.54 -3.02
CA ASP A 54 -1.24 8.11 -4.31
C ASP A 54 -2.06 7.09 -5.13
N HIS A 55 -1.53 5.87 -5.22
CA HIS A 55 -2.13 4.75 -5.93
C HIS A 55 -3.08 3.92 -5.05
N HIS A 56 -3.15 4.20 -3.75
CA HIS A 56 -3.92 3.42 -2.76
C HIS A 56 -3.52 1.94 -2.77
N VAL A 57 -2.21 1.68 -2.76
CA VAL A 57 -1.63 0.33 -2.74
C VAL A 57 -0.92 0.10 -1.42
N PHE A 58 -1.14 -1.03 -0.78
CA PHE A 58 -0.45 -1.40 0.46
C PHE A 58 0.39 -2.66 0.29
N ASN A 59 1.46 -2.77 1.08
CA ASN A 59 2.31 -3.95 1.12
C ASN A 59 1.94 -4.82 2.33
N PRO A 60 1.38 -6.04 2.14
CA PRO A 60 0.99 -6.93 3.23
C PRO A 60 2.18 -7.45 4.06
N ALA A 61 3.41 -7.42 3.53
CA ALA A 61 4.59 -7.91 4.25
C ALA A 61 4.99 -7.04 5.45
N HIS A 62 4.72 -5.73 5.36
CA HIS A 62 5.04 -4.73 6.39
C HIS A 62 3.80 -4.04 6.95
N THR A 63 2.61 -4.51 6.59
CA THR A 63 1.34 -4.02 7.09
C THR A 63 0.74 -5.07 7.99
N ASP A 64 0.17 -4.66 9.13
CA ASP A 64 -0.52 -5.62 10.01
C ASP A 64 -1.61 -6.37 9.23
N PRO A 65 -1.72 -7.70 9.37
CA PRO A 65 -2.66 -8.50 8.59
C PRO A 65 -4.12 -8.07 8.79
N LYS A 66 -4.50 -7.59 9.98
CA LYS A 66 -5.85 -7.06 10.21
C LYS A 66 -6.06 -5.77 9.41
N VAL A 67 -4.99 -5.00 9.20
CA VAL A 67 -5.04 -3.80 8.36
C VAL A 67 -5.17 -4.15 6.90
N GLY A 68 -4.37 -5.10 6.41
CA GLY A 68 -4.52 -5.60 5.05
C GLY A 68 -5.93 -6.12 4.77
N GLU A 69 -6.51 -6.91 5.67
CA GLU A 69 -7.89 -7.41 5.53
C GLU A 69 -8.93 -6.28 5.57
N ALA A 70 -8.73 -5.25 6.40
CA ALA A 70 -9.60 -4.09 6.42
C ALA A 70 -9.58 -3.33 5.08
N LEU A 71 -8.38 -3.13 4.53
CA LEU A 71 -8.16 -2.39 3.29
C LEU A 71 -8.67 -3.14 2.06
N ARG A 72 -8.51 -4.47 1.99
CA ARG A 72 -9.08 -5.30 0.89
C ARG A 72 -10.60 -5.19 0.77
N GLY A 73 -11.29 -4.75 1.82
CA GLY A 73 -12.73 -4.47 1.76
C GLY A 73 -13.09 -3.10 1.16
N THR A 74 -12.11 -2.33 0.70
CA THR A 74 -12.27 -0.96 0.22
C THR A 74 -11.70 -0.79 -1.21
N HIS A 75 -11.30 0.43 -1.60
CA HIS A 75 -10.67 0.72 -2.90
C HIS A 75 -9.16 0.48 -2.93
N TRP A 76 -8.60 -0.02 -1.83
CA TRP A 76 -7.17 -0.28 -1.69
C TRP A 76 -6.78 -1.63 -2.29
N PHE A 77 -5.60 -1.68 -2.89
CA PHE A 77 -5.07 -2.89 -3.52
C PHE A 77 -3.83 -3.40 -2.79
N ASP A 78 -3.69 -4.73 -2.73
CA ASP A 78 -2.44 -5.37 -2.35
C ASP A 78 -1.40 -5.17 -3.47
N VAL A 79 -0.13 -4.93 -3.13
CA VAL A 79 0.92 -4.69 -4.12
C VAL A 79 1.11 -5.85 -5.10
N HIS A 80 0.96 -7.10 -4.67
CA HIS A 80 1.05 -8.25 -5.56
C HIS A 80 -0.16 -8.33 -6.48
N GLU A 81 -1.35 -8.00 -5.96
CA GLU A 81 -2.57 -7.93 -6.77
C GLU A 81 -2.50 -6.78 -7.78
N TRP A 82 -1.99 -5.61 -7.37
CA TRP A 82 -1.79 -4.44 -8.23
C TRP A 82 -0.87 -4.76 -9.41
N ALA A 83 0.28 -5.40 -9.13
CA ALA A 83 1.26 -5.76 -10.15
C ALA A 83 0.79 -6.90 -11.08
N THR A 84 -0.04 -7.82 -10.59
CA THR A 84 -0.46 -9.00 -11.37
C THR A 84 -1.79 -8.81 -12.10
N SER A 85 -2.74 -8.10 -11.50
CA SER A 85 -4.14 -8.02 -11.97
C SER A 85 -4.73 -6.61 -11.90
N GLY A 86 -4.06 -5.67 -11.24
CA GLY A 86 -4.49 -4.29 -11.11
C GLY A 86 -3.94 -3.38 -12.22
N PRO A 87 -4.17 -2.06 -12.09
CA PRO A 87 -3.70 -1.05 -13.05
C PRO A 87 -2.17 -1.07 -13.28
N GLY A 88 -1.39 -1.49 -12.29
CA GLY A 88 0.06 -1.62 -12.39
C GLY A 88 0.55 -2.70 -13.34
N ALA A 89 -0.23 -3.76 -13.55
CA ALA A 89 0.08 -4.79 -14.55
C ALA A 89 0.18 -4.19 -15.96
N GLY A 90 -0.59 -3.13 -16.24
CA GLY A 90 -0.53 -2.38 -17.49
C GLY A 90 0.56 -1.29 -17.51
N ALA A 91 1.03 -0.80 -16.36
CA ALA A 91 2.09 0.21 -16.30
C ALA A 91 3.46 -0.36 -16.69
N ALA A 92 3.75 -1.62 -16.32
CA ALA A 92 4.91 -2.36 -16.80
C ALA A 92 4.87 -2.58 -18.33
N ASP A 93 3.67 -2.76 -18.90
CA ASP A 93 3.46 -2.96 -20.35
C ASP A 93 3.41 -1.64 -21.15
N ALA A 94 2.91 -0.55 -20.53
CA ALA A 94 2.75 0.76 -21.17
C ALA A 94 4.07 1.45 -21.52
N SER A 95 5.17 1.10 -20.85
CA SER A 95 6.52 1.56 -21.24
C SER A 95 7.03 0.93 -22.55
N THR A 96 6.32 -0.07 -23.12
CA THR A 96 6.67 -0.70 -24.40
C THR A 96 5.89 -0.14 -25.60
N SER A 97 4.85 0.68 -25.38
CA SER A 97 4.02 1.25 -26.45
C SER A 97 4.28 2.75 -26.67
N ALA A 98 5.54 3.13 -26.87
CA ALA A 98 5.92 4.39 -27.48
C ALA A 98 7.05 4.13 -28.48
N ALA A 99 6.67 3.56 -29.63
CA ALA A 99 7.53 3.40 -30.81
C ALA A 99 7.06 4.33 -31.92
#